data_AF-A0A2N6BJU5-F1
#
_entry.id   AF-A0A2N6BJU5-F1
#
_cell.length_a   1.000
_cell.length_b   1.000
_cell.length_c   1.000
_cell.angle_alpha   90.00
_cell.angle_beta   90.00
_cell.angle_gamma   90.00
#
_symmetry.space_group_name_H-M   'P 1'
#
loop_
_entity.id
_entity.type
_entity.pdbx_description
1 polymer ?
#
loop_
_entity_poly.entity_id
_entity_poly.type
_entity_poly.pdbx_seq_one_letter_code
_entity_poly.pdbx_strand_id
1 'polypeptide(L)'
;MAIKETWEKALEYATSPQHGTLSRKQRNGVKLQINEGPTFEGAVIFLGSDFVRVTENRDGESINTYYDWMSISSIRTFSKPSS
;
A
#
# COMPACT_ATOMS: atom_id res chain seq x y z
N MET A 1 3.68 -2.05 -21.07
CA MET A 1 3.65 -2.26 -19.61
C MET A 1 3.55 -0.90 -18.97
N ALA A 2 2.33 -0.56 -18.57
CA ALA A 2 2.02 0.75 -18.02
C ALA A 2 2.60 0.83 -16.60
N ILE A 3 3.24 1.95 -16.24
CA ILE A 3 3.84 2.24 -14.92
C ILE A 3 3.00 1.72 -13.73
N LYS A 4 1.68 1.80 -13.85
CA LYS A 4 0.70 1.22 -12.92
C LYS A 4 0.94 -0.27 -12.60
N GLU A 5 1.08 -1.13 -13.60
CA GLU A 5 1.23 -2.59 -13.42
C GLU A 5 2.48 -2.93 -12.60
N THR A 6 3.54 -2.12 -12.74
CA THR A 6 4.78 -2.27 -11.95
C THR A 6 4.52 -1.98 -10.48
N TRP A 7 3.82 -0.88 -10.17
CA TRP A 7 3.53 -0.50 -8.78
C TRP A 7 2.46 -1.39 -8.13
N GLU A 8 1.48 -1.86 -8.89
CA GLU A 8 0.51 -2.87 -8.43
C GLU A 8 1.25 -4.11 -7.92
N LYS A 9 2.15 -4.68 -8.72
CA LYS A 9 2.95 -5.85 -8.30
C LYS A 9 3.72 -5.61 -7.00
N ALA A 10 4.34 -4.43 -6.86
CA ALA A 10 5.07 -4.09 -5.63
C ALA A 10 4.14 -4.07 -4.40
N LEU A 11 2.94 -3.51 -4.55
CA LEU A 11 1.92 -3.51 -3.49
C LEU A 11 1.37 -4.91 -3.23
N GLU A 12 1.24 -5.76 -4.24
CA GLU A 12 0.81 -7.15 -4.10
C GLU A 12 1.78 -8.00 -3.26
N TYR A 13 3.08 -7.76 -3.37
CA TYR A 13 4.09 -8.43 -2.52
C TYR A 13 3.98 -8.01 -1.05
N ALA A 14 3.69 -6.73 -0.77
CA ALA A 14 3.61 -6.19 0.58
C ALA A 14 2.28 -6.49 1.29
N THR A 15 1.27 -6.97 0.55
CA THR A 15 -0.11 -7.07 1.03
C THR A 15 -0.72 -8.44 0.74
N SER A 16 -1.90 -8.67 1.32
CA SER A 16 -2.78 -9.82 1.07
C SER A 16 -4.14 -9.33 0.60
N PRO A 17 -4.76 -9.96 -0.42
CA PRO A 17 -6.06 -9.53 -0.94
C PRO A 17 -7.16 -9.70 0.12
N GLN A 18 -8.12 -8.76 0.13
CA GLN A 18 -9.37 -8.91 0.89
C GLN A 18 -10.45 -9.44 -0.05
N HIS A 19 -10.98 -10.63 0.25
CA HIS A 19 -11.95 -11.32 -0.60
C HIS A 19 -13.13 -10.42 -0.99
N GLY A 20 -13.45 -10.40 -2.28
CA GLY A 20 -14.59 -9.64 -2.83
C GLY A 20 -14.35 -8.13 -2.97
N THR A 21 -13.13 -7.64 -2.80
CA THR A 21 -12.80 -6.20 -2.91
C THR A 21 -11.54 -5.96 -3.74
N LEU A 22 -11.32 -4.72 -4.16
CA LEU A 22 -10.02 -4.25 -4.70
C LEU A 22 -9.04 -3.85 -3.58
N SER A 23 -9.40 -4.10 -2.33
CA SER A 23 -8.60 -3.77 -1.16
C SER A 23 -7.68 -4.92 -0.79
N ARG A 24 -6.56 -4.57 -0.17
CA ARG A 24 -5.53 -5.48 0.30
C ARG A 24 -5.07 -5.03 1.67
N LYS A 25 -4.86 -5.95 2.59
CA LYS A 25 -4.31 -5.63 3.92
C LYS A 25 -2.80 -5.83 3.91
N GLN A 26 -2.04 -4.92 4.51
CA GLN A 26 -0.61 -5.17 4.73
C GLN A 26 -0.39 -6.52 5.44
N ARG A 27 0.63 -7.26 4.99
CA ARG A 27 1.01 -8.52 5.64
C ARG A 27 1.54 -8.23 7.05
N ASN A 28 1.30 -9.15 7.99
CA ASN A 28 1.80 -9.00 9.36
C ASN A 28 3.33 -8.86 9.35
N GLY A 29 3.83 -7.85 10.07
CA GLY A 29 5.26 -7.56 10.14
C GLY A 29 5.86 -6.90 8.90
N VAL A 30 5.03 -6.52 7.92
CA VAL A 30 5.44 -5.71 6.76
C VAL A 30 4.92 -4.28 6.93
N LYS A 31 5.82 -3.30 6.83
CA LYS A 31 5.49 -1.88 6.73
C LYS A 31 5.74 -1.40 5.31
N LEU A 32 5.08 -0.32 4.88
CA LEU A 32 5.31 0.28 3.57
C LEU A 32 5.41 1.79 3.63
N GLN A 33 6.08 2.36 2.64
CA GLN A 33 6.18 3.80 2.41
C GLN A 33 6.02 4.07 0.92
N ILE A 34 5.30 5.14 0.56
CA ILE A 34 5.16 5.62 -0.82
C ILE A 34 5.78 7.01 -0.92
N ASN A 35 6.61 7.25 -1.96
CA ASN A 35 7.26 8.53 -2.25
C ASN A 35 7.99 9.16 -1.06
N GLU A 36 8.70 8.33 -0.27
CA GLU A 36 9.39 8.77 0.95
C GLU A 36 8.49 9.45 2.00
N GLY A 37 7.18 9.26 1.91
CA GLY A 37 6.19 9.79 2.86
C GLY A 37 6.15 9.05 4.21
N PRO A 38 5.01 9.05 4.92
CA PRO A 38 4.91 8.34 6.19
C PRO A 38 5.09 6.82 6.02
N THR A 39 5.57 6.17 7.07
CA THR A 39 5.62 4.71 7.14
C THR A 39 4.28 4.18 7.64
N PHE A 40 3.61 3.41 6.80
CA PHE A 40 2.32 2.79 7.08
C PHE A 40 2.51 1.40 7.69
N GLU A 41 1.80 1.12 8.77
CA GLU A 41 1.78 -0.18 9.46
C GLU A 41 0.34 -0.60 9.77
N GLY A 42 -0.01 -1.84 9.42
CA GLY A 42 -1.38 -2.36 9.56
C GLY A 42 -2.40 -1.74 8.60
N ALA A 43 -1.97 -0.98 7.59
CA ALA A 43 -2.85 -0.24 6.68
C ALA A 43 -3.61 -1.15 5.69
N VAL A 44 -4.73 -0.65 5.18
CA VAL A 44 -5.49 -1.22 4.06
C VAL A 44 -5.20 -0.41 2.80
N ILE A 45 -4.86 -1.11 1.72
CA ILE A 45 -4.47 -0.54 0.44
C ILE A 45 -5.53 -0.88 -0.59
N PHE A 46 -6.16 0.13 -1.17
CA PHE A 46 -7.10 -0.02 -2.28
C PHE A 46 -6.39 0.28 -3.60
N LEU A 47 -6.47 -0.66 -4.55
CA LEU A 47 -5.89 -0.53 -5.89
C LEU A 47 -6.99 -0.13 -6.87
N GLY A 48 -7.16 1.18 -7.06
CA GLY A 48 -8.13 1.73 -8.01
C GLY A 48 -7.61 1.73 -9.44
N SER A 49 -8.50 2.02 -10.39
CA SER A 49 -8.14 2.27 -11.79
C SER A 49 -7.09 3.39 -11.89
N ASP A 50 -7.34 4.50 -11.20
CA ASP A 50 -6.63 5.78 -11.38
C ASP A 50 -5.74 6.14 -10.19
N PHE A 51 -6.01 5.59 -9.01
CA PHE A 51 -5.27 5.92 -7.79
C PHE A 51 -5.06 4.71 -6.87
N VAL A 52 -4.08 4.85 -5.98
CA VAL A 52 -3.92 4.03 -4.78
C VAL A 52 -4.45 4.81 -3.59
N ARG A 53 -5.23 4.16 -2.73
CA ARG A 53 -5.59 4.72 -1.43
C ARG A 53 -5.00 3.87 -0.32
N VAL A 54 -4.34 4.53 0.63
CA VAL A 54 -3.85 3.94 1.88
C VAL A 54 -4.78 4.41 2.99
N THR A 55 -5.38 3.46 3.71
CA THR A 55 -6.26 3.72 4.85
C THR A 55 -5.58 3.22 6.13
N GLU A 56 -5.40 4.13 7.08
CA GLU A 56 -4.90 3.87 8.44
C GLU A 56 -6.02 4.09 9.45
N ASN A 57 -5.97 3.38 10.57
CA ASN A 57 -6.82 3.69 11.72
C ASN A 57 -5.92 4.14 12.86
N ARG A 58 -6.11 5.37 13.32
CA ARG A 58 -5.32 5.97 14.39
C ARG A 58 -6.25 6.78 15.29
N ASP A 59 -6.17 6.54 16.60
CA ASP A 59 -6.93 7.30 17.62
C ASP A 59 -8.46 7.35 17.37
N GLY A 60 -9.01 6.28 16.78
CA GLY A 60 -10.44 6.18 16.44
C GLY A 60 -10.83 6.84 15.11
N GLU A 61 -9.90 7.49 14.42
CA GLU A 61 -10.11 8.10 13.11
C GLU A 61 -9.60 7.19 11.98
N SER A 62 -10.34 7.20 10.86
CA SER A 62 -9.91 6.55 9.62
C SER A 62 -9.23 7.59 8.73
N ILE A 63 -7.90 7.50 8.63
CA ILE A 63 -7.06 8.43 7.86
C ILE A 63 -6.85 7.83 6.48
N ASN A 64 -7.08 8.61 5.41
CA ASN A 64 -6.98 8.16 4.03
C ASN A 64 -6.00 9.03 3.24
N THR A 65 -4.95 8.41 2.70
CA THR A 65 -3.98 9.06 1.81
C THR A 65 -4.16 8.53 0.39
N TYR A 66 -4.20 9.42 -0.59
CA TYR A 66 -4.43 9.10 -2.00
C TYR A 66 -3.18 9.41 -2.83
N TYR A 67 -2.83 8.50 -3.72
CA TYR A 67 -1.70 8.64 -4.64
C TYR A 67 -2.19 8.37 -6.06
N ASP A 68 -1.92 9.31 -6.96
CA ASP A 68 -2.10 9.08 -8.39
C ASP A 68 -1.01 8.10 -8.88
N TRP A 69 -1.37 7.12 -9.71
CA TRP A 69 -0.43 6.10 -10.19
C TRP A 69 0.80 6.69 -10.91
N MET A 70 0.63 7.80 -11.61
CA MET A 70 1.70 8.49 -12.35
C MET A 70 2.59 9.32 -11.43
N SER A 71 2.10 9.65 -10.23
CA SER A 71 2.87 10.39 -9.21
C SER A 71 3.72 9.48 -8.32
N ILE A 72 3.53 8.16 -8.35
CA ILE A 72 4.33 7.22 -7.57
C ILE A 72 5.72 7.10 -8.20
N SER A 73 6.72 7.62 -7.49
CA SER A 73 8.13 7.53 -7.85
C SER A 73 8.84 6.40 -7.12
N SER A 74 8.37 6.01 -5.93
CA SER A 74 8.97 4.91 -5.16
C SER A 74 7.98 4.24 -4.21
N ILE A 75 8.18 2.94 -4.02
CA ILE A 75 7.56 2.14 -2.97
C ILE A 75 8.68 1.43 -2.20
N ARG A 76 8.70 1.60 -0.88
CA ARG A 76 9.64 0.94 0.02
C ARG A 76 8.87 0.04 0.99
N THR A 77 9.37 -1.17 1.22
CA THR A 77 8.84 -2.08 2.21
C THR A 77 9.88 -2.34 3.30
N PHE A 78 9.40 -2.58 4.51
CA PHE A 78 10.22 -2.95 5.65
C PHE A 78 9.68 -4.27 6.20
N SER A 79 10.54 -5.27 6.31
CA SER A 79 10.24 -6.55 6.94
C SER A 79 11.47 -7.02 7.72
N LYS A 80 11.27 -7.86 8.73
CA LYS A 80 12.40 -8.52 9.39
C LYS A 80 13.15 -9.39 8.37
N PRO A 81 14.49 -9.46 8.43
CA PRO A 81 15.24 -10.45 7.67
C PRO A 81 14.70 -11.83 7.99
N SER A 82 14.48 -12.66 6.96
CA SER A 82 14.25 -14.08 7.16
C SER A 82 15.55 -14.66 7.74
N SER A 83 15.50 -15.10 9.00
CA SER A 83 16.57 -15.85 9.65
C SER A 83 16.89 -17.14 8.90
#